data_AF-A0AAN7GNW9-F1
#
_entry.id   AF-A0AAN7GNW9-F1
#
_cell.length_a   1.000
_cell.length_b   1.000
_cell.length_c   1.000
_cell.angle_alpha   90.00
_cell.angle_beta   90.00
_cell.angle_gamma   90.00
#
_symmetry.space_group_name_H-M   'P 1'
#
loop_
_entity.id
_entity.type
_entity.pdbx_description
1 polymer ?
#
loop_
_entity_poly.entity_id
_entity_poly.type
_entity_poly.pdbx_seq_one_letter_code
_entity_poly.pdbx_strand_id
1 'polypeptide(L)'
;MKEADVVIFTLPYPLVSAQLKIIEAIKAAGNIQRFLPSEFGIEEDRIAVLPPFQAFLDKKKCIRRAIEAAGIPYKLLRCLFR
;
A
#
# COMPACT_ATOMS: atom_id res chain seq x y z
N MET A 1 5.96 -16.74 -0.27
CA MET A 1 6.71 -15.56 0.21
C MET A 1 7.70 -15.94 1.32
N LYS A 2 8.36 -17.10 1.23
CA LYS A 2 9.28 -17.57 2.28
C LYS A 2 10.74 -17.21 2.01
N GLU A 3 11.09 -16.85 0.77
CA GLU A 3 12.46 -16.51 0.34
C GLU A 3 12.64 -15.02 0.03
N ALA A 4 11.58 -14.21 0.12
CA ALA A 4 11.67 -12.79 -0.16
C ALA A 4 11.79 -12.00 1.15
N ASP A 5 12.71 -11.06 1.21
CA ASP A 5 12.81 -10.10 2.32
C ASP A 5 11.98 -8.84 2.10
N VAL A 6 11.77 -8.47 0.82
CA VAL A 6 11.06 -7.25 0.42
C VAL A 6 9.98 -7.58 -0.58
N VAL A 7 8.78 -7.05 -0.36
CA VAL A 7 7.64 -7.20 -1.28
C VAL A 7 7.24 -5.83 -1.82
N ILE A 8 7.17 -5.70 -3.15
CA ILE A 8 6.79 -4.47 -3.85
C ILE A 8 5.52 -4.72 -4.65
N PHE A 9 4.52 -3.86 -4.46
CA PHE A 9 3.27 -3.92 -5.18
C PHE A 9 3.19 -2.77 -6.21
N THR A 10 3.22 -3.10 -7.50
CA THR A 10 3.24 -2.13 -8.62
C THR A 10 2.02 -2.25 -9.54
N LEU A 11 0.99 -2.99 -9.13
CA LEU A 11 -0.19 -3.20 -9.96
C LEU A 11 -1.03 -1.92 -10.13
N PRO A 12 -1.74 -1.78 -11.26
CA PRO A 12 -2.57 -0.62 -11.54
C PRO A 12 -3.80 -0.56 -10.63
N TYR A 13 -4.44 0.61 -10.58
CA TYR A 13 -5.56 0.91 -9.67
C TYR A 13 -6.67 -0.17 -9.60
N PRO A 14 -7.13 -0.80 -10.69
CA PRO A 14 -8.19 -1.81 -10.63
C PRO A 14 -7.87 -3.00 -9.71
N LEU A 15 -6.59 -3.28 -9.49
CA LEU A 15 -6.10 -4.39 -8.66
C LEU A 15 -5.65 -3.96 -7.27
N VAL A 16 -5.87 -2.69 -6.87
CA VAL A 16 -5.48 -2.19 -5.55
C VAL A 16 -6.15 -2.96 -4.41
N SER A 17 -7.38 -3.45 -4.60
CA SER A 17 -8.05 -4.32 -3.62
C SER A 17 -7.36 -5.68 -3.42
N ALA A 18 -6.68 -6.21 -4.44
CA ALA A 18 -5.92 -7.47 -4.32
C ALA A 18 -4.73 -7.34 -3.36
N GLN A 19 -4.31 -6.12 -3.06
CA GLN A 19 -3.26 -5.84 -2.10
C GLN A 19 -3.61 -6.30 -0.68
N LEU A 20 -4.89 -6.36 -0.31
CA LEU A 20 -5.34 -6.91 0.98
C LEU A 20 -4.96 -8.38 1.12
N LYS A 21 -5.10 -9.16 0.05
CA LYS A 21 -4.69 -10.58 0.04
C LYS A 21 -3.17 -10.74 0.20
N ILE A 22 -2.41 -9.79 -0.35
CA ILE A 22 -0.94 -9.77 -0.19
C ILE A 22 -0.57 -9.46 1.26
N ILE A 23 -1.25 -8.51 1.90
CA ILE A 23 -1.04 -8.19 3.33
C ILE A 23 -1.29 -9.42 4.20
N GLU A 24 -2.37 -10.17 3.95
CA GLU A 24 -2.65 -11.42 4.63
C GLU A 24 -1.56 -12.47 4.40
N ALA A 25 -1.09 -12.61 3.15
CA ALA A 25 -0.01 -13.54 2.81
C ALA A 25 1.33 -13.16 3.48
N ILE A 26 1.63 -11.86 3.58
CA ILE A 26 2.81 -11.34 4.28
C ILE A 26 2.71 -11.65 5.78
N LYS A 27 1.54 -11.38 6.38
CA LYS A 27 1.27 -11.69 7.79
C LYS A 27 1.43 -13.19 8.09
N ALA A 28 0.97 -14.05 7.18
CA ALA A 28 1.12 -15.51 7.30
C ALA A 28 2.58 -15.97 7.08
N ALA A 29 3.36 -15.25 6.26
CA ALA A 29 4.75 -15.59 6.00
C ALA A 29 5.67 -15.21 7.16
N GLY A 30 5.44 -14.08 7.82
CA GLY A 30 6.19 -13.63 9.01
C GLY A 30 7.67 -13.26 8.78
N ASN A 31 8.21 -13.48 7.57
CA ASN A 31 9.62 -13.27 7.23
C ASN A 31 9.90 -11.96 6.47
N ILE A 32 8.87 -11.21 6.10
CA ILE A 32 9.04 -10.02 5.26
C ILE A 32 9.56 -8.86 6.11
N GLN A 33 10.74 -8.37 5.76
CA GLN A 33 11.37 -7.23 6.42
C GLN A 33 10.77 -5.88 5.99
N ARG A 34 10.26 -5.79 4.76
CA ARG A 34 9.68 -4.53 4.24
C ARG A 34 8.61 -4.75 3.17
N PHE A 35 7.51 -4.00 3.30
CA PHE A 35 6.46 -3.93 2.30
C PHE A 35 6.38 -2.54 1.64
N LEU A 36 6.27 -2.51 0.32
CA LEU A 36 6.09 -1.29 -0.47
C LEU A 36 4.72 -1.34 -1.17
N PRO A 37 3.70 -0.63 -0.66
CA PRO A 37 2.37 -0.58 -1.27
C PRO A 37 2.37 0.24 -2.58
N SER A 38 1.33 0.06 -3.43
CA SER A 38 1.16 0.84 -4.68
C SER A 38 0.66 2.27 -4.39
N GLU A 39 1.55 3.08 -3.82
CA GLU A 39 1.32 4.49 -3.47
C GLU A 39 2.23 5.45 -4.26
N PHE A 40 2.45 5.13 -5.56
CA PHE A 40 3.30 5.91 -6.48
C PHE A 40 2.67 7.24 -6.92
N GLY A 41 2.51 8.19 -6.01
CA GLY A 41 1.88 9.46 -6.34
C GLY A 41 2.03 10.51 -5.26
N ILE A 42 0.95 11.24 -5.04
CA ILE A 42 0.91 12.38 -4.12
C ILE A 42 0.46 11.92 -2.73
N GLU A 43 0.92 12.61 -1.69
CA GLU A 43 0.53 12.30 -0.31
C GLU A 43 -0.97 12.52 -0.06
N GLU A 44 -1.67 11.40 0.14
CA GLU A 44 -3.13 11.33 0.25
C GLU A 44 -3.72 12.04 1.48
N ASP A 45 -2.88 12.27 2.50
CA ASP A 45 -3.27 12.95 3.73
C ASP A 45 -3.07 14.46 3.67
N ARG A 46 -2.35 14.96 2.67
CA ARG A 46 -2.02 16.39 2.57
C ARG A 46 -2.85 17.13 1.51
N ILE A 47 -3.73 16.44 0.80
CA ILE A 47 -4.49 17.03 -0.31
C ILE A 47 -5.97 16.70 -0.19
N ALA A 48 -6.78 17.75 -0.25
CA ALA A 48 -8.21 17.65 -0.53
C ALA A 48 -8.39 17.70 -2.05
N VAL A 49 -8.90 16.62 -2.63
CA VAL A 49 -9.18 16.49 -4.06
C VAL A 49 -10.67 16.49 -4.33
N LEU A 50 -11.04 16.64 -5.60
CA LEU A 50 -12.43 16.56 -6.04
C LEU A 50 -13.06 15.23 -5.60
N PRO A 51 -14.38 15.20 -5.32
CA PRO A 51 -15.11 14.01 -4.88
C PRO A 51 -14.81 12.71 -5.65
N PRO A 52 -14.73 12.69 -7.00
CA PRO A 52 -14.40 11.46 -7.72
C PRO A 52 -13.03 10.94 -7.33
N PHE A 53 -12.02 11.79 -7.15
CA PHE A 53 -10.66 11.40 -6.77
C PHE A 53 -10.56 11.03 -5.28
N GLN A 54 -11.39 11.62 -4.42
CA GLN A 54 -11.42 11.32 -2.99
C GLN A 54 -11.70 9.83 -2.73
N ALA A 55 -12.66 9.25 -3.46
CA ALA A 55 -12.97 7.82 -3.36
C ALA A 55 -11.79 6.90 -3.74
N PHE A 56 -10.87 7.37 -4.61
CA PHE A 56 -9.64 6.64 -4.93
C PHE A 56 -8.64 6.68 -3.76
N LEU A 57 -8.48 7.85 -3.14
CA LEU A 57 -7.62 8.02 -1.97
C LEU A 57 -8.14 7.23 -0.76
N ASP A 58 -9.45 7.22 -0.52
CA ASP A 58 -10.02 6.52 0.63
C ASP A 58 -9.76 5.01 0.59
N LYS A 59 -9.74 4.40 -0.60
CA LYS A 59 -9.35 2.98 -0.75
C LYS A 59 -7.89 2.73 -0.40
N LYS A 60 -7.00 3.64 -0.78
CA LYS A 60 -5.56 3.53 -0.46
C LYS A 60 -5.30 3.78 1.03
N LYS A 61 -6.01 4.74 1.65
CA LYS A 61 -6.04 4.92 3.10
C LYS A 61 -6.51 3.66 3.85
N CYS A 62 -7.54 2.98 3.33
CA CYS A 62 -8.00 1.72 3.90
C CYS A 62 -6.90 0.64 3.89
N ILE A 63 -6.15 0.52 2.79
CA ILE A 63 -5.03 -0.40 2.68
C ILE A 63 -3.93 -0.03 3.67
N ARG A 64 -3.60 1.25 3.81
CA ARG A 64 -2.59 1.69 4.78
C ARG A 64 -2.96 1.31 6.21
N ARG A 65 -4.22 1.54 6.59
CA ARG A 65 -4.77 1.09 7.89
C ARG A 65 -4.70 -0.42 8.05
N ALA A 66 -4.93 -1.20 6.99
CA ALA A 66 -4.81 -2.65 7.02
C ALA A 66 -3.34 -3.11 7.23
N ILE A 67 -2.37 -2.43 6.62
CA ILE A 67 -0.93 -2.70 6.82
C ILE A 67 -0.52 -2.37 8.26
N GLU A 68 -0.97 -1.23 8.78
CA GLU A 68 -0.72 -0.80 10.18
C GLU A 68 -1.33 -1.77 11.18
N ALA A 69 -2.58 -2.20 10.96
CA ALA A 69 -3.24 -3.19 11.80
C ALA A 69 -2.56 -4.58 11.72
N ALA A 70 -1.89 -4.89 10.62
CA ALA A 70 -1.10 -6.11 10.46
C ALA A 70 0.30 -6.00 11.10
N GLY A 71 0.73 -4.81 11.54
CA GLY A 71 2.04 -4.58 12.15
C GLY A 71 3.23 -4.77 11.20
N ILE A 72 2.99 -4.65 9.88
CA ILE A 72 4.01 -4.92 8.86
C ILE A 72 4.87 -3.66 8.65
N PRO A 73 6.22 -3.77 8.64
CA PRO A 73 7.08 -2.65 8.32
C PRO A 73 6.86 -2.22 6.86
N TYR A 74 6.42 -0.99 6.64
CA TYR A 74 6.14 -0.48 5.30
C TYR A 74 6.78 0.87 5.02
N LYS A 75 6.98 1.17 3.73
CA LYS A 75 7.44 2.49 3.29
C LYS A 75 6.66 2.94 2.07
N LEU A 76 6.12 4.16 2.14
CA LEU A 76 5.42 4.79 1.02
C LEU A 76 6.44 5.45 0.10
N LEU A 77 6.44 5.04 -1.16
CA LEU A 77 7.31 5.63 -2.18
C LEU A 77 6.59 6.77 -2.88
N ARG A 78 7.05 7.99 -2.61
CA ARG A 78 6.67 9.18 -3.39
C ARG A 78 7.59 9.29 -4.59
N CYS A 79 7.01 9.20 -5.79
CA CYS A 79 7.73 9.38 -7.05
C CYS A 79 7.55 10.76 -7.66
N LEU A 80 6.89 11.71 -6.99
CA LEU A 80 6.86 13.08 -7.48
C LEU A 80 8.27 13.68 -7.42
N PHE A 81 8.73 14.25 -8.55
CA PHE A 81 9.98 15.01 -8.63
C PHE A 81 9.93 16.18 -7.64
N ARG A 82 11.02 16.35 -6.89
CA ARG A 82 11.23 17.47 -5.98
C ARG A 82 11.88 18.64 -6.72
#